data_AF-A0AAD9VXM3-F1
#
_entry.id   AF-A0AAD9VXM3-F1
#
_cell.length_a   1.000
_cell.length_b   1.000
_cell.length_c   1.000
_cell.angle_alpha   90.00
_cell.angle_beta   90.00
_cell.angle_gamma   90.00
#
_symmetry.space_group_name_H-M   'P 1'
#
loop_
_entity.id
_entity.type
_entity.pdbx_description
1 polymer ?
#
loop_
_entity_poly.entity_id
_entity_poly.type
_entity_poly.pdbx_seq_one_letter_code
_entity_poly.pdbx_strand_id
1 'polypeptide(L)'
;MAEPATTDDVIIKSNNSEANSDANCEEDNTAPFPLSTQEQLQAQALRREAAVAFKHQISQCRLALKYSVIGWTGTLDQEKIPAALSNAPSIRTLDAKMDALERALTPFLPRDSGGQELGPEALRGVERVRERLLGIAPGVKSTKVVGPVLDSIERDARAARVLPPEDMCGWAWSWVFDDWFRWCGRARAWVSATHGARVEFLV
;
A
#
# COMPACT_ATOMS: atom_id res chain seq x y z
N MET A 1 28.22 79.82 -17.79
CA MET A 1 27.00 80.19 -17.06
C MET A 1 26.50 78.90 -16.44
N ALA A 2 26.84 78.64 -15.17
CA ALA A 2 26.15 79.12 -13.96
C ALA A 2 24.86 78.31 -13.71
N GLU A 3 24.93 77.52 -12.63
CA GLU A 3 23.95 76.62 -11.98
C GLU A 3 22.69 77.38 -11.45
N PRO A 4 21.85 76.88 -10.50
CA PRO A 4 21.47 75.52 -10.04
C PRO A 4 19.92 75.37 -9.98
N ALA A 5 19.29 74.27 -9.54
CA ALA A 5 18.79 74.07 -8.15
C ALA A 5 17.88 72.82 -8.17
N THR A 6 18.25 71.68 -7.56
CA THR A 6 18.19 71.26 -6.13
C THR A 6 16.79 70.87 -5.63
N THR A 7 16.68 69.61 -5.23
CA THR A 7 16.35 69.15 -3.85
C THR A 7 16.49 67.60 -3.88
N ASP A 8 17.49 66.98 -3.24
CA ASP A 8 17.61 66.69 -1.79
C ASP A 8 16.31 66.06 -1.27
N ASP A 9 16.24 64.97 -0.51
CA ASP A 9 17.14 64.01 0.14
C ASP A 9 16.09 62.97 0.68
N VAL A 10 16.35 61.67 0.83
CA VAL A 10 16.66 61.07 2.13
C VAL A 10 16.73 59.55 1.92
N ILE A 11 17.86 59.02 2.39
CA ILE A 11 18.30 57.64 2.59
C ILE A 11 17.29 56.86 3.48
N ILE A 12 17.05 55.55 3.29
CA ILE A 12 17.53 54.47 4.18
C ILE A 12 17.19 53.08 3.57
N LYS A 13 18.26 52.33 3.30
CA LYS A 13 18.56 50.88 3.35
C LYS A 13 17.46 49.82 3.58
N SER A 14 17.78 48.64 2.98
CA SER A 14 17.44 47.26 3.38
C SER A 14 16.09 46.72 2.87
N ASN A 15 15.92 45.53 2.29
CA ASN A 15 16.62 44.25 2.42
C ASN A 15 16.42 43.37 1.16
N ASN A 16 17.30 42.37 1.01
CA ASN A 16 17.13 41.16 0.21
C ASN A 16 15.75 40.49 0.38
N SER A 17 15.23 39.99 -0.74
CA SER A 17 14.19 38.97 -0.99
C SER A 17 13.26 39.54 -2.07
N GLU A 18 13.08 38.97 -3.26
CA GLU A 18 12.91 37.57 -3.63
C GLU A 18 13.40 37.37 -5.07
N ALA A 19 14.15 36.30 -5.31
CA ALA A 19 14.44 35.85 -6.65
C ALA A 19 13.13 35.38 -7.28
N ASN A 20 12.63 36.20 -8.20
CA ASN A 20 11.61 35.83 -9.14
C ASN A 20 12.23 34.79 -10.10
N SER A 21 12.14 33.51 -9.74
CA SER A 21 12.39 32.40 -10.66
C SER A 21 11.06 31.71 -10.92
N ASP A 22 10.21 32.42 -11.65
CA ASP A 22 9.13 31.80 -12.40
C ASP A 22 9.71 30.73 -13.32
N ALA A 23 9.04 29.58 -13.28
CA ALA A 23 8.77 28.73 -14.43
C ALA A 23 9.99 28.30 -15.26
N ASN A 24 10.61 27.20 -14.83
CA ASN A 24 11.03 26.20 -15.80
C ASN A 24 10.97 24.79 -15.19
N CYS A 25 9.75 24.31 -14.98
CA CYS A 25 9.45 22.88 -14.91
C CYS A 25 8.71 22.50 -16.20
N GLU A 26 9.38 22.63 -17.35
CA GLU A 26 9.04 21.79 -18.50
C GLU A 26 9.58 20.39 -18.17
N GLU A 27 8.88 19.68 -17.29
CA GLU A 27 9.04 18.23 -17.20
C GLU A 27 8.41 17.66 -18.46
N ASP A 28 9.29 17.14 -19.32
CA ASP A 28 8.99 16.27 -20.45
C ASP A 28 7.87 15.29 -20.08
N ASN A 29 6.63 15.62 -20.46
CA ASN A 29 5.45 14.76 -20.31
C ASN A 29 5.45 13.66 -21.37
N THR A 30 6.55 12.92 -21.46
CA THR A 30 6.78 11.85 -22.44
C THR A 30 6.78 10.50 -21.74
N ALA A 31 5.88 10.30 -20.78
CA ALA A 31 5.55 8.95 -20.34
C ALA A 31 4.60 8.33 -21.38
N PRO A 32 4.92 7.17 -21.98
CA PRO A 32 4.01 6.45 -22.88
C PRO A 32 2.85 5.93 -22.03
N PHE A 33 1.81 6.76 -21.93
CA PHE A 33 0.64 6.54 -21.10
C PHE A 33 -0.58 6.78 -21.98
N PRO A 34 -1.52 5.84 -22.11
CA PRO A 34 -1.63 4.54 -21.43
C PRO A 34 -0.72 3.44 -22.00
N LEU A 35 -0.49 2.39 -21.20
CA LEU A 35 0.17 1.15 -21.62
C LEU A 35 -0.52 0.54 -22.85
N SER A 36 0.23 -0.19 -23.68
CA SER A 36 -0.37 -0.99 -24.75
C SER A 36 -1.25 -2.10 -24.17
N THR A 37 -2.23 -2.57 -24.93
CA THR A 37 -3.15 -3.63 -24.49
C THR A 37 -2.43 -4.91 -24.05
N GLN A 38 -1.33 -5.25 -24.72
CA GLN A 38 -0.53 -6.43 -24.37
C GLN A 38 0.21 -6.24 -23.03
N GLU A 39 0.77 -5.05 -22.78
CA GLU A 39 1.44 -4.72 -21.51
C GLU A 39 0.44 -4.69 -20.35
N GLN A 40 -0.77 -4.13 -20.58
CA GLN A 40 -1.86 -4.14 -19.59
C GLN A 40 -2.25 -5.56 -19.18
N LEU A 41 -2.40 -6.47 -20.15
CA LEU A 41 -2.74 -7.87 -19.87
C LEU A 41 -1.65 -8.59 -19.06
N GLN A 42 -0.38 -8.35 -19.40
CA GLN A 42 0.76 -8.94 -18.68
C GLN A 42 0.84 -8.39 -17.24
N ALA A 43 0.73 -7.08 -17.07
CA ALA A 43 0.77 -6.46 -15.75
C ALA A 43 -0.43 -6.86 -14.87
N GLN A 44 -1.61 -7.02 -15.48
CA GLN A 44 -2.78 -7.56 -14.79
C GLN A 44 -2.56 -9.02 -14.33
N ALA A 45 -1.95 -9.87 -15.17
CA ALA A 45 -1.64 -11.25 -14.80
C ALA A 45 -0.67 -11.31 -13.62
N LEU A 46 0.40 -10.52 -13.65
CA LEU A 46 1.38 -10.44 -12.57
C LEU A 46 0.76 -9.96 -11.25
N ARG A 47 -0.12 -8.94 -11.29
CA ARG A 47 -0.82 -8.48 -10.08
C ARG A 47 -1.78 -9.50 -9.53
N ARG A 48 -2.51 -10.23 -10.39
CA ARG A 48 -3.40 -11.30 -9.95
C ARG A 48 -2.61 -12.40 -9.24
N GLU A 49 -1.48 -12.81 -9.81
CA GLU A 49 -0.59 -13.78 -9.19
C GLU A 49 -0.07 -13.27 -7.83
N ALA A 50 0.41 -12.03 -7.77
CA ALA A 50 0.86 -11.41 -6.53
C ALA A 50 -0.25 -11.35 -5.47
N ALA A 51 -1.47 -10.96 -5.85
CA ALA A 51 -2.61 -10.89 -4.94
C ALA A 51 -2.99 -12.28 -4.38
N VAL A 52 -2.94 -13.32 -5.22
CA VAL A 52 -3.16 -14.72 -4.77
C VAL A 52 -2.05 -15.15 -3.83
N ALA A 53 -0.79 -14.82 -4.13
CA ALA A 53 0.35 -15.11 -3.25
C ALA A 53 0.18 -14.45 -1.87
N PHE A 54 -0.16 -13.16 -1.81
CA PHE A 54 -0.42 -12.45 -0.56
C PHE A 54 -1.61 -13.04 0.21
N LYS A 55 -2.68 -13.45 -0.48
CA LYS A 55 -3.81 -14.17 0.15
C LYS A 55 -3.35 -15.47 0.82
N HIS A 56 -2.46 -16.24 0.18
CA HIS A 56 -1.88 -17.44 0.79
C HIS A 56 -0.99 -17.11 1.99
N GLN A 57 -0.17 -16.06 1.92
CA GLN A 57 0.65 -15.60 3.05
C GLN A 57 -0.20 -15.16 4.25
N ILE A 58 -1.29 -14.41 4.00
CA ILE A 58 -2.26 -14.04 5.05
C ILE A 58 -2.94 -15.28 5.63
N SER A 59 -3.27 -16.27 4.79
CA SER A 59 -3.83 -17.54 5.26
C SER A 59 -2.89 -18.29 6.20
N GLN A 60 -1.56 -18.26 5.95
CA GLN A 60 -0.56 -18.79 6.89
C GLN A 60 -0.56 -18.02 8.21
N CYS A 61 -0.69 -16.68 8.17
CA CYS A 61 -0.80 -15.85 9.37
C CYS A 61 -2.06 -16.19 10.18
N ARG A 62 -3.21 -16.39 9.52
CA ARG A 62 -4.45 -16.84 10.16
C ARG A 62 -4.29 -18.20 10.83
N LEU A 63 -3.63 -19.15 10.15
CA LEU A 63 -3.37 -20.46 10.72
C LEU A 63 -2.47 -20.37 11.97
N ALA A 64 -1.40 -19.59 11.90
CA ALA A 64 -0.52 -19.34 13.05
C ALA A 64 -1.25 -18.65 14.21
N LEU A 65 -2.15 -17.70 13.91
CA LEU A 65 -2.99 -17.06 14.91
C LEU A 65 -3.93 -18.08 15.58
N LYS A 66 -4.55 -18.99 14.82
CA LYS A 66 -5.37 -20.08 15.36
C LYS A 66 -4.57 -21.00 16.29
N TYR A 67 -3.35 -21.38 15.92
CA TYR A 67 -2.47 -22.18 16.81
C TYR A 67 -2.08 -21.44 18.09
N SER A 68 -1.88 -20.13 18.00
CA SER A 68 -1.67 -19.29 19.17
C SER A 68 -2.90 -19.33 20.08
N VAL A 69 -4.11 -19.11 19.52
CA VAL A 69 -5.38 -19.17 20.26
C VAL A 69 -5.54 -20.50 20.99
N ILE A 70 -5.27 -21.63 20.33
CA ILE A 70 -5.29 -22.97 20.96
C ILE A 70 -4.32 -23.03 22.15
N GLY A 71 -3.14 -22.43 22.05
CA GLY A 71 -2.22 -22.35 23.18
C GLY A 71 -2.74 -21.52 24.35
N TRP A 72 -3.55 -20.49 24.08
CA TRP A 72 -4.19 -19.67 25.11
C TRP A 72 -5.41 -20.35 25.74
N THR A 73 -6.25 -21.02 24.96
CA THR A 73 -7.51 -21.63 25.40
C THR A 73 -7.34 -23.07 25.91
N GLY A 74 -6.29 -23.77 25.48
CA GLY A 74 -6.11 -25.21 25.72
C GLY A 74 -7.09 -26.10 24.95
N THR A 75 -8.04 -25.54 24.20
CA THR A 75 -9.05 -26.25 23.42
C THR A 75 -9.37 -25.54 22.11
N LEU A 76 -9.87 -26.29 21.13
CA LEU A 76 -10.41 -25.78 19.86
C LEU A 76 -11.93 -25.50 19.93
N ASP A 77 -12.48 -25.56 21.14
CA ASP A 77 -13.90 -25.50 21.43
C ASP A 77 -14.45 -24.09 21.13
N GLN A 78 -15.20 -23.96 20.03
CA GLN A 78 -15.59 -22.66 19.45
C GLN A 78 -16.36 -21.77 20.44
N GLU A 79 -17.06 -22.35 21.40
CA GLU A 79 -17.82 -21.61 22.42
C GLU A 79 -16.93 -20.92 23.46
N LYS A 80 -15.70 -21.42 23.67
CA LYS A 80 -14.74 -20.88 24.67
C LYS A 80 -13.78 -19.86 24.08
N ILE A 81 -13.66 -19.82 22.76
CA ILE A 81 -12.80 -18.90 22.03
C ILE A 81 -13.16 -17.42 22.30
N PRO A 82 -14.43 -16.98 22.27
CA PRO A 82 -14.78 -15.57 22.50
C PRO A 82 -14.36 -15.04 23.87
N ALA A 83 -14.48 -15.85 24.92
CA ALA A 83 -14.11 -15.49 26.29
C ALA A 83 -12.59 -15.46 26.52
N ALA A 84 -11.82 -16.29 25.81
CA ALA A 84 -10.35 -16.20 25.84
C ALA A 84 -9.83 -15.03 25.00
N LEU A 85 -10.48 -14.74 23.86
CA LEU A 85 -10.14 -13.63 22.97
C LEU A 85 -10.53 -12.26 23.53
N SER A 86 -11.50 -12.16 24.43
CA SER A 86 -11.82 -10.89 25.12
C SER A 86 -10.66 -10.38 25.97
N ASN A 87 -9.80 -11.28 26.44
CA ASN A 87 -8.61 -10.95 27.23
C ASN A 87 -7.34 -10.78 26.36
N ALA A 88 -7.43 -10.95 25.04
CA ALA A 88 -6.29 -10.92 24.12
C ALA A 88 -6.47 -9.84 23.02
N PRO A 89 -6.31 -8.54 23.35
CA PRO A 89 -6.51 -7.44 22.39
C PRO A 89 -5.59 -7.56 21.17
N SER A 90 -4.38 -8.08 21.33
CA SER A 90 -3.43 -8.29 20.22
C SER A 90 -3.97 -9.23 19.14
N ILE A 91 -4.74 -10.26 19.51
CA ILE A 91 -5.29 -11.23 18.56
C ILE A 91 -6.38 -10.58 17.71
N ARG A 92 -7.27 -9.80 18.34
CA ARG A 92 -8.32 -9.05 17.63
C ARG A 92 -7.74 -8.03 16.66
N THR A 93 -6.69 -7.31 17.07
CA THR A 93 -6.02 -6.34 16.19
C THR A 93 -5.37 -7.02 14.98
N LEU A 94 -4.72 -8.18 15.18
CA LEU A 94 -4.11 -8.94 14.09
C LEU A 94 -5.16 -9.51 13.13
N ASP A 95 -6.28 -10.02 13.65
CA ASP A 95 -7.38 -10.54 12.82
C ASP A 95 -8.03 -9.43 11.99
N ALA A 96 -8.30 -8.28 12.60
CA ALA A 96 -8.81 -7.10 11.88
C ALA A 96 -7.84 -6.58 10.81
N LYS A 97 -6.52 -6.61 11.09
CA LYS A 97 -5.49 -6.30 10.08
C LYS A 97 -5.54 -7.28 8.90
N MET A 98 -5.66 -8.59 9.17
CA MET A 98 -5.78 -9.60 8.11
C MET A 98 -7.05 -9.42 7.28
N ASP A 99 -8.19 -9.15 7.92
CA ASP A 99 -9.44 -8.84 7.23
C ASP A 99 -9.33 -7.59 6.34
N ALA A 100 -8.64 -6.55 6.81
CA ALA A 100 -8.39 -5.34 6.05
C ALA A 100 -7.55 -5.61 4.80
N LEU A 101 -6.46 -6.36 4.95
CA LEU A 101 -5.59 -6.75 3.84
C LEU A 101 -6.34 -7.61 2.81
N GLU A 102 -7.06 -8.65 3.25
CA GLU A 102 -7.83 -9.51 2.32
C GLU A 102 -8.91 -8.74 1.54
N ARG A 103 -9.59 -7.81 2.21
CA ARG A 103 -10.56 -6.93 1.56
C ARG A 103 -9.89 -6.04 0.51
N ALA A 104 -8.71 -5.51 0.81
CA ALA A 104 -7.94 -4.70 -0.14
C ALA A 104 -7.42 -5.51 -1.33
N LEU A 105 -7.12 -6.80 -1.15
CA LEU A 105 -6.72 -7.71 -2.23
C LEU A 105 -7.89 -8.14 -3.13
N THR A 106 -9.13 -8.11 -2.62
CA THR A 106 -10.32 -8.62 -3.30
C THR A 106 -10.50 -8.14 -4.75
N PRO A 107 -10.29 -6.85 -5.09
CA PRO A 107 -10.41 -6.37 -6.47
C PRO A 107 -9.42 -6.99 -7.46
N PHE A 108 -8.29 -7.51 -6.95
CA PHE A 108 -7.20 -8.07 -7.74
C PHE A 108 -7.22 -9.60 -7.80
N LEU A 109 -8.08 -10.25 -7.02
CA LEU A 109 -8.20 -11.70 -7.02
C LEU A 109 -8.98 -12.18 -8.26
N PRO A 110 -8.59 -13.32 -8.86
CA PRO A 110 -9.39 -13.97 -9.88
C PRO A 110 -10.73 -14.44 -9.29
N ARG A 111 -11.78 -14.39 -10.11
CA ARG A 111 -13.13 -14.86 -9.73
C ARG A 111 -13.11 -16.31 -9.24
N ASP A 112 -12.26 -17.15 -9.84
CA ASP A 112 -12.08 -18.56 -9.50
C ASP A 112 -10.71 -18.83 -8.84
N SER A 113 -10.43 -18.14 -7.73
CA SER A 113 -9.18 -18.34 -6.96
C SER A 113 -9.09 -19.70 -6.24
N GLY A 114 -10.07 -20.58 -6.41
CA GLY A 114 -10.07 -21.93 -5.87
C GLY A 114 -9.18 -22.88 -6.69
N GLY A 115 -7.88 -22.89 -6.40
CA GLY A 115 -6.94 -23.86 -6.98
C GLY A 115 -5.97 -23.30 -8.03
N GLN A 116 -5.75 -21.99 -8.07
CA GLN A 116 -4.72 -21.42 -8.94
C GLN A 116 -3.32 -21.81 -8.45
N GLU A 117 -2.56 -22.47 -9.31
CA GLU A 117 -1.15 -22.79 -9.04
C GLU A 117 -0.31 -21.51 -9.02
N LEU A 118 0.45 -21.34 -7.94
CA LEU A 118 1.39 -20.23 -7.80
C LEU A 118 2.65 -20.53 -8.61
N GLY A 119 3.20 -19.51 -9.27
CA GLY A 119 4.55 -19.61 -9.83
C GLY A 119 5.60 -19.91 -8.74
N PRO A 120 6.78 -20.40 -9.14
CA PRO A 120 7.84 -20.83 -8.21
C PRO A 120 8.33 -19.68 -7.32
N GLU A 121 8.27 -18.42 -7.78
CA GLU A 121 8.66 -17.26 -6.99
C GLU A 121 7.63 -16.93 -5.91
N ALA A 122 6.35 -16.92 -6.28
CA ALA A 122 5.24 -16.71 -5.36
C ALA A 122 5.19 -17.82 -4.28
N LEU A 123 5.42 -19.07 -4.68
CA LEU A 123 5.48 -20.21 -3.77
C LEU A 123 6.62 -20.05 -2.74
N ARG A 124 7.84 -19.70 -3.19
CA ARG A 124 8.97 -19.41 -2.28
C ARG A 124 8.65 -18.30 -1.29
N GLY A 125 7.90 -17.28 -1.70
CA GLY A 125 7.43 -16.23 -0.81
C GLY A 125 6.51 -16.76 0.29
N VAL A 126 5.55 -17.62 -0.07
CA VAL A 126 4.64 -18.29 0.90
C VAL A 126 5.42 -19.20 1.84
N GLU A 127 6.37 -19.97 1.34
CA GLU A 127 7.24 -20.84 2.14
C GLU A 127 8.06 -20.04 3.15
N ARG A 128 8.66 -18.92 2.73
CA ARG A 128 9.41 -18.04 3.65
C ARG A 128 8.53 -17.48 4.76
N VAL A 129 7.29 -17.10 4.45
CA VAL A 129 6.31 -16.66 5.47
C VAL A 129 6.00 -17.82 6.42
N ARG A 130 5.75 -19.02 5.88
CA ARG A 130 5.51 -20.23 6.67
C ARG A 130 6.67 -20.51 7.61
N GLU A 131 7.91 -20.49 7.12
CA GLU A 131 9.13 -20.71 7.92
C GLU A 131 9.25 -19.71 9.06
N ARG A 132 9.02 -18.41 8.79
CA ARG A 132 9.01 -17.38 9.85
C ARG A 132 7.94 -17.67 10.90
N LEU A 133 6.78 -18.17 10.49
CA LEU A 133 5.66 -18.49 11.38
C LEU A 133 5.82 -19.84 12.11
N LEU A 134 6.75 -20.72 11.71
CA LEU A 134 7.02 -22.00 12.40
C LEU A 134 7.48 -21.79 13.86
N GLY A 135 7.95 -20.59 14.22
CA GLY A 135 8.19 -20.22 15.62
C GLY A 135 6.92 -20.22 16.49
N ILE A 136 5.73 -20.27 15.88
CA ILE A 136 4.43 -20.42 16.52
C ILE A 136 4.00 -21.89 16.37
N ALA A 137 4.57 -22.75 17.22
CA ALA A 137 4.11 -24.14 17.33
C ALA A 137 2.72 -24.19 18.01
N PRO A 138 1.90 -25.23 17.77
CA PRO A 138 0.67 -25.45 18.49
C PRO A 138 0.91 -25.42 20.00
N GLY A 139 0.19 -24.58 20.74
CA GLY A 139 0.36 -24.43 22.19
C GLY A 139 1.16 -23.20 22.62
N VAL A 140 1.85 -22.51 21.71
CA VAL A 140 2.62 -21.30 22.04
C VAL A 140 1.69 -20.11 22.29
N LYS A 141 1.75 -19.56 23.51
CA LYS A 141 0.98 -18.37 23.93
C LYS A 141 1.63 -17.07 23.43
N SER A 142 1.91 -16.95 22.14
CA SER A 142 2.59 -15.78 21.59
C SER A 142 2.17 -15.46 20.17
N THR A 143 1.84 -14.19 19.92
CA THR A 143 1.59 -13.66 18.58
C THR A 143 2.68 -12.69 18.11
N LYS A 144 3.83 -12.66 18.81
CA LYS A 144 4.91 -11.69 18.57
C LYS A 144 5.45 -11.72 17.14
N VAL A 145 5.37 -12.87 16.47
CA VAL A 145 5.89 -13.05 15.11
C VAL A 145 4.85 -12.68 14.04
N VAL A 146 3.54 -12.79 14.33
CA VAL A 146 2.48 -12.56 13.34
C VAL A 146 2.44 -11.09 12.89
N GLY A 147 2.51 -10.14 13.83
CA GLY A 147 2.49 -8.71 13.51
C GLY A 147 3.58 -8.29 12.52
N PRO A 148 4.88 -8.53 12.84
CA PRO A 148 5.98 -8.22 11.93
C PRO A 148 5.93 -8.95 10.58
N VAL A 149 5.27 -10.10 10.51
CA VAL A 149 5.03 -10.80 9.23
C VAL A 149 3.95 -10.08 8.44
N LEU A 150 2.83 -9.70 9.06
CA LEU A 150 1.78 -8.92 8.39
C LEU A 150 2.30 -7.58 7.87
N ASP A 151 3.10 -6.86 8.66
CA ASP A 151 3.69 -5.59 8.23
C ASP A 151 4.66 -5.78 7.04
N SER A 152 5.30 -6.96 6.94
CA SER A 152 6.11 -7.33 5.77
C SER A 152 5.25 -7.60 4.54
N ILE A 153 4.17 -8.39 4.70
CA ILE A 153 3.22 -8.70 3.63
C ILE A 153 2.62 -7.41 3.08
N GLU A 154 2.22 -6.49 3.96
CA GLU A 154 1.66 -5.20 3.59
C GLU A 154 2.66 -4.34 2.81
N ARG A 155 3.93 -4.29 3.26
CA ARG A 155 5.01 -3.60 2.52
C ARG A 155 5.24 -4.20 1.15
N ASP A 156 5.32 -5.53 1.06
CA ASP A 156 5.56 -6.26 -0.17
C ASP A 156 4.36 -6.08 -1.14
N ALA A 157 3.14 -6.04 -0.62
CA ALA A 157 1.94 -5.77 -1.40
C ALA A 157 1.87 -4.33 -1.93
N ARG A 158 2.39 -3.34 -1.18
CA ARG A 158 2.60 -1.97 -1.71
C ARG A 158 3.69 -1.93 -2.79
N ALA A 159 4.80 -2.64 -2.58
CA ALA A 159 5.87 -2.74 -3.58
C ALA A 159 5.38 -3.40 -4.88
N ALA A 160 4.50 -4.39 -4.78
CA ALA A 160 3.80 -5.02 -5.90
C ALA A 160 2.62 -4.19 -6.46
N ARG A 161 2.38 -2.99 -5.91
CA ARG A 161 1.30 -2.05 -6.30
C ARG A 161 -0.11 -2.63 -6.20
N VAL A 162 -0.31 -3.66 -5.39
CA VAL A 162 -1.63 -4.23 -5.09
C VAL A 162 -2.33 -3.42 -4.02
N LEU A 163 -1.57 -2.80 -3.12
CA LEU A 163 -2.07 -1.85 -2.13
C LEU A 163 -1.73 -0.40 -2.54
N PRO A 164 -2.54 0.58 -2.12
CA PRO A 164 -2.19 1.98 -2.32
C PRO A 164 -0.89 2.34 -1.59
N PRO A 165 -0.15 3.35 -2.08
CA PRO A 165 1.13 3.76 -1.48
C PRO A 165 1.01 4.19 0.00
N GLU A 166 -0.13 4.78 0.36
CA GLU A 166 -0.40 5.32 1.70
C GLU A 166 -1.80 4.90 2.17
N ASP A 167 -1.97 4.76 3.49
CA ASP A 167 -3.24 4.38 4.11
C ASP A 167 -4.28 5.51 4.15
N MET A 168 -3.90 6.71 3.74
CA MET A 168 -4.77 7.89 3.71
C MET A 168 -5.85 7.73 2.63
N CYS A 169 -7.10 8.01 3.01
CA CYS A 169 -8.27 7.84 2.15
C CYS A 169 -8.16 8.62 0.83
N GLY A 170 -8.81 8.11 -0.23
CA GLY A 170 -8.96 8.81 -1.51
C GLY A 170 -8.10 8.26 -2.65
N TRP A 171 -7.55 7.06 -2.49
CA TRP A 171 -6.91 6.32 -3.59
C TRP A 171 -7.95 5.54 -4.40
N ALA A 172 -7.82 5.60 -5.72
CA ALA A 172 -8.59 4.83 -6.67
C ALA A 172 -7.63 4.11 -7.63
N TRP A 173 -7.90 2.84 -7.89
CA TRP A 173 -7.15 2.06 -8.86
C TRP A 173 -7.69 2.32 -10.26
N SER A 174 -6.82 2.50 -11.27
CA SER A 174 -7.23 2.44 -12.68
C SER A 174 -6.56 1.27 -13.38
N TRP A 175 -7.36 0.46 -14.05
CA TRP A 175 -6.88 -0.66 -14.87
C TRP A 175 -6.26 -0.20 -16.19
N VAL A 176 -6.68 0.94 -16.72
CA VAL A 176 -6.17 1.50 -17.99
C VAL A 176 -4.75 2.01 -17.81
N PHE A 177 -4.54 2.70 -16.70
CA PHE A 177 -3.27 3.32 -16.34
C PHE A 177 -2.41 2.43 -15.46
N ASP A 178 -2.99 1.34 -14.98
CA ASP A 178 -2.30 0.30 -14.24
C ASP A 178 -1.59 0.84 -12.99
N ASP A 179 -2.23 1.82 -12.35
CA ASP A 179 -1.67 2.60 -11.26
C ASP A 179 -2.75 3.08 -10.27
N TRP A 180 -2.29 3.46 -9.08
CA TRP A 180 -3.09 4.11 -8.07
C TRP A 180 -3.15 5.61 -8.32
N PHE A 181 -4.32 6.21 -8.17
CA PHE A 181 -4.56 7.64 -8.33
C PHE A 181 -5.15 8.22 -7.06
N ARG A 182 -4.67 9.39 -6.66
CA ARG A 182 -5.23 10.15 -5.55
C ARG A 182 -5.90 11.42 -6.06
N TRP A 183 -7.09 11.71 -5.56
CA TRP A 183 -7.74 12.99 -5.85
C TRP A 183 -6.98 14.13 -5.18
N CYS A 184 -6.49 15.09 -5.97
CA CYS A 184 -5.86 16.30 -5.46
C CYS A 184 -6.83 17.49 -5.58
N GLY A 185 -7.43 17.88 -4.45
CA GLY A 185 -8.42 18.98 -4.42
C GLY A 185 -7.89 20.33 -4.93
N ARG A 186 -6.59 20.62 -4.74
CA ARG A 186 -5.95 21.85 -5.26
C ARG A 186 -5.87 21.86 -6.78
N ALA A 187 -5.60 20.71 -7.39
CA ALA A 187 -5.47 20.56 -8.84
C ALA A 187 -6.80 20.20 -9.52
N ARG A 188 -7.83 19.85 -8.74
CA ARG A 188 -9.11 19.30 -9.21
C ARG A 188 -8.91 18.15 -10.23
N ALA A 189 -7.92 17.32 -9.96
CA ALA A 189 -7.54 16.20 -10.82
C ALA A 189 -7.10 15.00 -9.99
N TRP A 190 -7.22 13.82 -10.59
CA TRP A 190 -6.61 12.59 -10.11
C TRP A 190 -5.13 12.57 -10.49
N VAL A 191 -4.27 12.29 -9.53
CA VAL A 191 -2.81 12.26 -9.72
C VAL A 191 -2.31 10.83 -9.51
N SER A 192 -1.64 10.30 -10.54
CA SER A 192 -0.99 8.98 -10.52
C SER A 192 0.10 8.93 -9.46
N ALA A 193 0.13 7.82 -8.71
CA ALA A 193 1.13 7.55 -7.68
C ALA A 193 2.54 7.41 -8.25
N THR A 194 2.65 6.77 -9.41
CA THR A 194 3.95 6.40 -9.99
C THR A 194 4.50 7.48 -10.91
N HIS A 195 3.65 8.04 -11.77
CA HIS A 195 4.08 8.89 -12.89
C HIS A 195 3.73 10.35 -12.69
N GLY A 196 3.00 10.71 -11.63
CA GLY A 196 2.52 12.08 -11.41
C GLY A 196 1.52 12.58 -12.46
N ALA A 197 1.11 11.70 -13.38
CA ALA A 197 0.16 11.98 -14.45
C ALA A 197 -1.17 12.47 -13.87
N ARG A 198 -1.72 13.52 -14.49
CA ARG A 198 -2.96 14.17 -14.03
C ARG A 198 -4.09 13.84 -14.99
N VAL A 199 -5.19 13.34 -14.46
CA VAL A 199 -6.39 13.03 -15.24
C VAL A 199 -7.62 13.64 -14.57
N GLU A 200 -8.52 14.19 -15.38
CA GLU A 200 -9.75 14.81 -14.86
C GLU A 200 -10.75 13.74 -14.39
N PHE A 201 -10.73 12.56 -15.02
CA PHE A 201 -11.61 11.43 -14.72
C PHE A 201 -10.83 10.12 -14.72
N LEU A 202 -11.26 9.18 -13.86
CA LEU A 202 -10.79 7.79 -13.85
C LEU A 202 -11.86 6.89 -14.45
N VAL A 203 -11.41 5.95 -15.28
CA VAL A 203 -12.22 4.85 -15.83
C VAL A 203 -11.70 3.53 -15.26
#